data_AF-A0A2U0SDG9-F1
#
_entry.id   AF-A0A2U0SDG9-F1
#
_cell.length_a   1.000
_cell.length_b   1.000
_cell.length_c   1.000
_cell.angle_alpha   90.00
_cell.angle_beta   90.00
_cell.angle_gamma   90.00
#
_symmetry.space_group_name_H-M   'P 1'
#
loop_
_entity.id
_entity.type
_entity.pdbx_description
1 polymer ?
#
loop_
_entity_poly.entity_id
_entity_poly.type
_entity_poly.pdbx_seq_one_letter_code
_entity_poly.pdbx_strand_id
1 'polypeptide(L)'
;MVIDGSGERTFRRDLQTHLKRHTPTGSIKDIRMKDSQGDTLVQLADMCVGAIARSYRDDRKDSGRWRGMLRSKIDDVWDFR
;
A
#
# COMPACT_ATOMS: atom_id res chain seq x y z
N MET A 1 0.61 -11.60 3.28
CA MET A 1 0.46 -10.13 3.18
C MET A 1 -0.78 -9.74 3.97
N VAL A 2 -0.66 -8.71 4.81
CA VAL A 2 -1.78 -8.23 5.64
C VAL A 2 -2.29 -6.91 5.08
N ILE A 3 -3.60 -6.78 4.85
CA ILE A 3 -4.25 -5.62 4.22
C ILE A 3 -5.19 -4.96 5.23
N ASP A 4 -5.15 -3.64 5.36
CA ASP A 4 -6.04 -2.85 6.24
C ASP A 4 -7.52 -2.95 5.81
N GLY A 5 -8.40 -3.14 6.79
CA GLY A 5 -9.74 -3.72 6.63
C GLY A 5 -10.88 -2.75 6.31
N SER A 6 -10.60 -1.49 5.97
CA SER A 6 -11.64 -0.46 5.84
C SER A 6 -12.27 -0.32 4.44
N GLY A 7 -11.75 -1.03 3.41
CA GLY A 7 -12.26 -1.00 2.03
C GLY A 7 -12.99 -2.29 1.62
N GLU A 8 -14.26 -2.43 1.97
CA GLU A 8 -14.87 -3.71 2.37
C GLU A 8 -15.09 -4.79 1.28
N ARG A 9 -15.19 -4.50 -0.03
CA ARG A 9 -15.46 -5.59 -1.02
C ARG A 9 -14.96 -5.36 -2.43
N THR A 10 -15.18 -4.16 -2.99
CA THR A 10 -14.75 -3.83 -4.36
C THR A 10 -13.23 -3.73 -4.43
N PHE A 11 -12.63 -3.03 -3.46
CA PHE A 11 -11.16 -2.96 -3.31
C PHE A 11 -10.55 -4.35 -3.18
N ARG A 12 -11.15 -5.23 -2.36
CA ARG A 12 -10.71 -6.63 -2.23
C ARG A 12 -10.73 -7.37 -3.56
N ARG A 13 -11.83 -7.29 -4.31
CA ARG A 13 -11.97 -7.98 -5.59
C ARG A 13 -10.96 -7.47 -6.61
N ASP A 14 -10.80 -6.16 -6.69
CA ASP A 14 -9.95 -5.53 -7.70
C ASP A 14 -8.47 -5.76 -7.37
N LEU A 15 -8.07 -5.63 -6.09
CA LEU A 15 -6.73 -5.97 -5.61
C LEU A 15 -6.41 -7.45 -5.83
N GLN A 16 -7.33 -8.36 -5.50
CA GLN A 16 -7.10 -9.80 -5.67
C GLN A 16 -7.03 -10.20 -7.15
N THR A 17 -7.85 -9.58 -8.01
CA THR A 17 -7.79 -9.78 -9.46
C THR A 17 -6.48 -9.26 -10.03
N HIS A 18 -6.04 -8.09 -9.57
CA HIS A 18 -4.82 -7.45 -10.03
C HIS A 18 -3.57 -8.23 -9.62
N LEU A 19 -3.48 -8.62 -8.34
CA LEU A 19 -2.39 -9.46 -7.82
C LEU A 19 -2.32 -10.82 -8.53
N LYS A 20 -3.46 -11.45 -8.83
CA LYS A 20 -3.48 -12.70 -9.62
C LYS A 20 -2.99 -12.52 -11.06
N ARG A 21 -3.15 -11.34 -11.66
CA ARG A 21 -2.71 -11.05 -13.04
C ARG A 21 -1.22 -10.72 -13.13
N HIS A 22 -0.68 -10.06 -12.12
CA HIS A 22 0.70 -9.54 -12.16
C HIS A 22 1.69 -10.33 -11.30
N THR A 23 1.26 -11.38 -10.61
CA THR A 23 2.14 -12.20 -9.79
C THR A 23 2.21 -13.64 -10.32
N PRO A 24 3.41 -14.27 -10.40
CA PRO A 24 3.55 -15.65 -10.81
C PRO A 24 2.68 -16.59 -9.96
N THR A 25 2.16 -17.65 -10.58
CA THR A 25 1.32 -18.65 -9.91
C THR A 25 2.05 -19.20 -8.67
N GLY A 26 1.47 -18.98 -7.48
CA GLY A 26 2.00 -19.49 -6.21
C GLY A 26 2.83 -18.50 -5.38
N SER A 27 3.12 -17.28 -5.85
CA SER A 27 3.92 -16.34 -5.04
C SER A 27 3.12 -15.67 -3.91
N ILE A 28 1.79 -15.69 -3.98
CA ILE A 28 0.92 -15.18 -2.92
C ILE A 28 0.28 -16.37 -2.20
N LYS A 29 0.91 -16.76 -1.10
CA LYS A 29 0.51 -17.93 -0.30
C LYS A 29 -0.68 -17.65 0.63
N ASP A 30 -0.81 -16.41 1.10
CA ASP A 30 -1.84 -16.03 2.07
C ASP A 30 -2.06 -14.50 2.11
N ILE A 31 -3.33 -14.09 2.04
CA ILE A 31 -3.78 -12.71 2.19
C ILE A 31 -4.72 -12.69 3.41
N ARG A 32 -4.25 -12.10 4.52
CA ARG A 32 -5.07 -11.91 5.72
C ARG A 32 -5.45 -10.45 5.85
N MET A 33 -6.65 -10.17 6.30
CA MET A 33 -6.98 -8.83 6.80
C MET A 33 -6.86 -8.89 8.32
N LYS A 34 -6.08 -7.98 8.90
CA LYS A 34 -6.03 -7.78 10.34
C LYS A 34 -6.44 -6.36 10.63
N ASP A 35 -7.03 -6.19 11.79
CA ASP A 35 -7.25 -4.89 12.38
C ASP A 35 -5.88 -4.19 12.60
N SER A 36 -5.73 -3.02 11.99
CA SER A 36 -4.52 -2.19 12.04
C SER A 36 -4.29 -1.58 13.44
N GLN A 37 -5.28 -1.55 14.32
CA GLN A 37 -5.15 -0.97 15.67
C GLN A 37 -4.12 -1.70 16.56
N GLY A 38 -3.89 -2.99 16.34
CA GLY A 38 -3.01 -3.82 17.18
C GLY A 38 -1.74 -4.37 16.53
N ASP A 39 -1.50 -4.09 15.24
CA ASP A 39 -0.39 -4.69 14.49
C ASP A 39 0.57 -3.61 13.95
N THR A 40 1.75 -3.50 14.57
CA THR A 40 2.77 -2.49 14.24
C THR A 40 3.26 -2.59 12.79
N LEU A 41 3.26 -3.77 12.19
CA LEU A 41 3.69 -3.93 10.79
C LEU A 41 2.64 -3.39 9.82
N VAL A 42 1.36 -3.56 10.14
CA VAL A 42 0.26 -2.98 9.34
C VAL A 42 0.30 -1.46 9.45
N GLN A 43 0.46 -0.91 10.66
CA GLN A 43 0.60 0.52 10.85
C GLN A 43 1.80 1.10 10.11
N LEU A 44 2.94 0.41 10.13
CA LEU A 44 4.11 0.82 9.36
C LEU A 44 3.82 0.84 7.86
N ALA A 45 3.13 -0.18 7.35
CA ALA A 45 2.70 -0.21 5.95
C ALA A 45 1.77 0.98 5.63
N ASP A 46 0.79 1.27 6.49
CA ASP A 46 -0.13 2.39 6.32
C ASP A 46 0.60 3.75 6.33
N MET A 47 1.59 3.92 7.21
CA MET A 47 2.42 5.12 7.24
C MET A 47 3.24 5.30 5.95
N CYS A 48 3.81 4.21 5.42
CA CYS A 48 4.55 4.23 4.15
C CYS A 48 3.64 4.57 2.97
N VAL A 49 2.48 3.92 2.87
CA VAL A 49 1.47 4.21 1.84
C VAL A 49 0.99 5.66 1.94
N GLY A 50 0.68 6.13 3.16
CA GLY A 50 0.26 7.51 3.39
C GLY A 50 1.35 8.54 3.07
N ALA A 51 2.63 8.23 3.29
CA ALA A 51 3.76 9.07 2.89
C ALA A 51 3.86 9.21 1.37
N ILE A 52 3.69 8.11 0.63
CA ILE A 52 3.67 8.10 -0.83
C ILE A 52 2.44 8.87 -1.35
N ALA A 53 1.24 8.57 -0.86
CA ALA A 53 0.00 9.23 -1.28
C ALA A 53 0.04 10.75 -1.05
N ARG A 54 0.52 11.19 0.13
CA ARG A 54 0.65 12.63 0.44
C ARG A 54 1.67 13.34 -0.46
N SER A 55 2.63 12.63 -1.04
CA SER A 55 3.61 13.24 -1.96
C SER A 55 3.01 13.70 -3.28
N TYR A 56 1.86 13.17 -3.67
CA TYR A 56 1.14 13.58 -4.88
C TYR A 56 0.24 14.80 -4.67
N ARG A 57 0.16 15.33 -3.45
CA ARG A 57 -0.62 16.53 -3.17
C ARG A 57 0.26 17.77 -3.28
N ASP A 58 -0.17 18.72 -4.09
CA ASP A 58 0.54 20.00 -4.31
C ASP A 58 0.20 21.07 -3.26
N ASP A 59 -0.73 20.79 -2.34
CA ASP A 59 -1.19 21.74 -1.31
C ASP A 59 -0.24 21.87 -0.10
N ARG A 60 0.88 21.15 -0.11
CA ARG A 60 1.85 21.09 1.00
C ARG A 60 3.25 21.41 0.48
N LYS A 61 3.90 22.39 1.11
CA LYS A 61 5.25 22.86 0.77
C LYS A 61 6.33 21.76 0.72
N ASP A 62 6.19 20.71 1.53
CA ASP A 62 7.15 19.60 1.64
C ASP A 62 6.49 18.23 1.40
N SER A 63 5.54 18.14 0.48
CA SER A 63 4.80 16.91 0.17
C SER A 63 5.72 15.71 -0.12
N GLY A 64 6.86 15.96 -0.79
CA GLY A 64 7.84 14.93 -1.15
C GLY A 64 8.77 14.45 -0.04
N ARG A 65 8.83 15.11 1.13
CA ARG A 65 9.85 14.82 2.17
C ARG A 65 9.86 13.36 2.60
N TRP A 66 8.70 12.82 2.95
CA TRP A 66 8.58 11.46 3.47
C TRP A 66 8.79 10.40 2.38
N ARG A 67 8.32 10.66 1.15
CA ARG A 67 8.64 9.82 -0.01
C ARG A 67 10.16 9.80 -0.28
N GLY A 68 10.83 10.93 -0.12
CA GLY A 68 12.28 11.04 -0.24
C GLY A 68 13.02 10.14 0.75
N MET A 69 12.57 10.09 2.01
CA MET A 69 13.15 9.19 3.03
C MET A 69 12.97 7.70 2.70
N LEU A 70 11.85 7.35 2.07
CA LEU A 70 11.54 5.97 1.67
C LEU A 70 12.15 5.57 0.34
N ARG A 71 12.76 6.50 -0.41
CA ARG A 71 13.21 6.30 -1.80
C ARG A 71 14.09 5.07 -1.99
N SER A 72 15.00 4.77 -1.05
CA SER A 72 15.90 3.61 -1.14
C SER A 72 15.21 2.26 -0.89
N LYS A 73 13.93 2.27 -0.50
CA LYS A 73 13.08 1.11 -0.22
C LYS A 73 11.89 1.01 -1.18
N ILE A 74 11.74 1.98 -2.08
CA ILE A 74 10.70 2.01 -3.10
C ILE A 74 11.32 1.47 -4.38
N ASP A 75 10.87 0.29 -4.81
CA ASP A 75 11.34 -0.34 -6.04
C ASP A 75 10.41 0.00 -7.21
N ASP A 76 9.09 -0.16 -7.02
CA ASP A 76 8.07 0.20 -8.00
C ASP A 76 6.88 0.90 -7.32
N VAL A 77 6.33 1.92 -7.99
CA VAL A 77 5.10 2.63 -7.59
C VAL A 77 4.25 2.79 -8.83
N TRP A 78 3.09 2.11 -8.84
CA TRP A 78 2.14 2.22 -9.93
C TRP A 78 1.24 3.43 -9.77
N ASP A 79 1.41 4.39 -10.66
CA ASP A 79 0.57 5.57 -10.80
C ASP A 79 -0.64 5.24 -11.67
N PHE A 80 -1.80 5.02 -11.04
CA PHE A 80 -3.07 4.87 -11.75
C PHE A 80 -3.65 6.26 -12.00
N ARG A 81 -3.56 6.73 -13.25
CA ARG A 81 -4.11 8.02 -13.69
C ARG A 81 -5.52 7.87 -14.25
#